data_AF-A0A357M0Z7-F1
#
_entry.id   AF-A0A357M0Z7-F1
#
_cell.length_a   1.000
_cell.length_b   1.000
_cell.length_c   1.000
_cell.angle_alpha   90.00
_cell.angle_beta   90.00
_cell.angle_gamma   90.00
#
_symmetry.space_group_name_H-M   'P 1'
#
loop_
_entity.id
_entity.type
_entity.pdbx_description
1 polymer ?
#
loop_
_entity_poly.entity_id
_entity_poly.type
_entity_poly.pdbx_seq_one_letter_code
_entity_poly.pdbx_strand_id
1 'polypeptide(L)'
;MIRTGVVLIALLISACSSHQSKRYQHHQDFTPDAVVDVSSIREAVPVAEPRSLLGNPESYKVRGKRYRVMTEAAGFTEDGIASWYGSKFHGYRTSNGEIFDVYKMTAAHKTLPLPCYVRVTRKDTGESVIVRVNDRG
;
A
#
# COMPACT_ATOMS: atom_id res chain seq x y z
N MET A 1 -27.37 58.48 -34.53
CA MET A 1 -27.96 57.14 -34.33
C MET A 1 -26.91 56.25 -33.69
N ILE A 2 -27.22 55.83 -32.46
CA ILE A 2 -26.37 55.07 -31.53
C ILE A 2 -26.28 53.62 -32.02
N ARG A 3 -25.08 53.02 -32.05
CA ARG A 3 -24.83 51.61 -31.66
C ARG A 3 -23.40 51.46 -31.15
N THR A 4 -23.25 51.66 -29.85
CA THR A 4 -22.22 51.04 -29.01
C THR A 4 -22.24 49.52 -29.21
N GLY A 5 -21.11 48.95 -29.62
CA GLY A 5 -20.86 47.51 -29.63
C GLY A 5 -19.70 47.19 -28.69
N VAL A 6 -20.04 46.58 -27.57
CA VAL A 6 -19.21 46.30 -26.39
C VAL A 6 -18.72 44.85 -26.47
N VAL A 7 -17.40 44.66 -26.33
CA VAL A 7 -16.70 43.53 -25.63
C VAL A 7 -16.73 42.18 -26.39
N LEU A 8 -15.65 41.41 -26.51
CA LEU A 8 -14.95 40.65 -25.45
C LEU A 8 -13.49 40.39 -25.82
N ILE A 9 -12.59 40.82 -24.93
CA ILE A 9 -11.23 40.28 -24.82
C ILE A 9 -11.35 38.90 -24.16
N ALA A 10 -11.05 37.83 -24.90
CA ALA A 10 -10.89 36.50 -24.32
C ALA A 10 -9.41 36.27 -23.95
N LEU A 11 -9.03 36.73 -22.76
CA LEU A 11 -7.83 36.26 -22.07
C LEU A 11 -8.07 34.81 -21.64
N LEU A 12 -7.50 33.85 -22.38
CA LEU A 12 -7.42 32.46 -21.96
C LEU A 12 -6.38 32.35 -20.84
N ILE A 13 -6.80 32.66 -19.62
CA ILE A 13 -6.00 32.41 -18.42
C ILE A 13 -5.96 30.89 -18.23
N SER A 14 -4.75 30.34 -18.36
CA SER A 14 -4.41 28.97 -18.05
C SER A 14 -4.81 28.64 -16.60
N ALA A 15 -5.77 27.75 -16.42
CA ALA A 15 -6.07 27.13 -15.14
C ALA A 15 -5.41 25.75 -15.07
N CYS A 16 -4.06 25.72 -15.05
CA CYS A 16 -3.36 24.57 -14.51
C CYS A 16 -3.53 24.58 -12.99
N SER A 17 -4.44 23.75 -12.48
CA SER A 17 -4.41 23.34 -11.08
C SER A 17 -4.48 21.83 -11.02
N SER A 18 -3.34 21.17 -11.29
CA SER A 18 -3.07 19.85 -10.75
C SER A 18 -2.89 19.97 -9.24
N HIS A 19 -4.00 20.14 -8.52
CA HIS A 19 -4.02 20.02 -7.07
C HIS A 19 -3.89 18.53 -6.75
N GLN A 20 -2.66 18.02 -6.80
CA GLN A 20 -2.36 16.67 -6.35
C GLN A 20 -2.45 16.69 -4.82
N SER A 21 -3.66 16.52 -4.29
CA SER A 21 -3.86 16.26 -2.88
C SER A 21 -2.98 15.06 -2.50
N LYS A 22 -2.09 15.28 -1.54
CA LYS A 22 -1.24 14.20 -1.05
C LYS A 22 -2.15 13.22 -0.33
N ARG A 23 -2.13 11.95 -0.76
CA ARG A 23 -2.95 10.87 -0.18
C ARG A 23 -2.75 10.74 1.33
N TYR A 24 -1.53 10.98 1.80
CA TYR A 24 -1.14 10.86 3.21
C TYR A 24 -0.92 12.24 3.83
N GLN A 25 -1.34 12.39 5.09
CA GLN A 25 -1.11 13.61 5.89
C GLN A 25 0.39 13.86 6.13
N HIS A 26 1.17 12.80 6.35
CA HIS A 26 2.59 12.91 6.66
C HIS A 26 3.49 12.61 5.45
N HIS A 27 4.56 13.40 5.33
CA HIS A 27 5.56 13.25 4.28
C HIS A 27 6.55 12.12 4.56
N GLN A 28 7.09 12.10 5.77
CA GLN A 28 8.05 11.12 6.24
C GLN A 28 7.35 10.09 7.10
N ASP A 29 7.86 8.86 7.07
CA ASP A 29 7.37 7.79 7.93
C ASP A 29 8.02 7.88 9.31
N PHE A 30 7.33 7.40 10.34
CA PHE A 30 7.73 7.53 11.74
C PHE A 30 7.18 6.40 12.60
N THR A 31 7.86 6.12 13.70
CA THR A 31 7.42 5.12 14.68
C THR A 31 6.11 5.54 15.36
N PRO A 32 5.18 4.61 15.64
CA PRO A 32 3.98 4.90 16.42
C PRO A 32 4.27 5.44 17.83
N ASP A 33 3.46 6.39 18.29
CA ASP A 33 3.61 7.03 19.61
C ASP A 33 3.29 6.08 20.77
N ALA A 34 2.31 5.20 20.59
CA ALA A 34 2.01 4.17 21.58
C ALA A 34 3.02 3.03 21.45
N VAL A 35 3.91 2.94 22.44
CA VAL A 35 4.79 1.80 22.66
C VAL A 35 3.92 0.64 23.14
N VAL A 36 3.29 -0.05 22.19
CA VAL A 36 2.77 -1.38 22.44
C VAL A 36 3.96 -2.28 22.72
N ASP A 37 3.90 -3.07 23.80
CA ASP A 37 4.84 -4.17 23.98
C ASP A 37 4.74 -5.07 22.74
N VAL A 38 5.74 -4.97 21.85
CA VAL A 38 5.74 -5.65 20.55
C VAL A 38 5.65 -7.17 20.71
N SER A 39 6.09 -7.70 21.85
CA SER A 39 5.99 -9.14 22.15
C SER A 39 4.55 -9.61 22.36
N SER A 40 3.62 -8.69 22.65
CA SER A 40 2.20 -8.98 22.80
C SER A 40 1.43 -9.03 21.47
N ILE A 41 2.04 -8.55 20.38
CA ILE A 41 1.43 -8.57 19.05
C ILE A 41 1.42 -10.02 18.55
N ARG A 42 0.22 -10.58 18.37
CA ARG A 42 0.07 -11.97 17.90
C ARG A 42 0.34 -12.07 16.41
N GLU A 43 1.02 -13.14 16.02
CA GLU A 43 1.18 -13.54 14.62
C GLU A 43 -0.17 -13.70 13.91
N ALA A 44 -0.17 -13.49 12.60
CA ALA A 44 -1.33 -13.77 11.78
C ALA A 44 -1.58 -15.29 11.76
N VAL A 45 -2.84 -15.70 11.94
CA VAL A 45 -3.24 -17.12 11.85
C VAL A 45 -3.62 -17.43 10.39
N PRO A 46 -2.91 -18.33 9.68
CA PRO A 46 -3.26 -18.70 8.32
C PRO A 46 -4.64 -19.33 8.27
N VAL A 47 -5.51 -18.76 7.42
CA VAL A 47 -6.81 -19.33 7.09
C VAL A 47 -7.00 -19.29 5.57
N ALA A 48 -7.75 -20.26 5.04
CA ALA A 48 -8.07 -20.30 3.62
C ALA A 48 -9.12 -19.24 3.30
N GLU A 49 -8.66 -18.06 2.86
CA GLU A 49 -9.51 -16.95 2.47
C GLU A 49 -9.75 -16.92 0.96
N PRO A 50 -10.91 -16.43 0.50
CA PRO A 50 -11.10 -16.12 -0.91
C PRO A 50 -10.13 -15.01 -1.34
N ARG A 51 -9.67 -15.10 -2.59
CA ARG A 51 -8.86 -14.06 -3.23
C ARG A 51 -9.63 -12.73 -3.22
N SER A 52 -8.99 -11.65 -2.77
CA SER A 52 -9.60 -10.33 -2.74
C SER A 52 -9.92 -9.81 -4.15
N LEU A 53 -11.07 -9.13 -4.28
CA LEU A 53 -11.47 -8.43 -5.49
C LEU A 53 -10.56 -7.22 -5.80
N LEU A 54 -9.91 -6.66 -4.78
CA LEU A 54 -9.03 -5.51 -4.90
C LEU A 54 -7.56 -5.93 -4.77
N GLY A 55 -6.68 -5.16 -5.41
CA GLY A 55 -5.24 -5.37 -5.32
C GLY A 55 -4.71 -6.57 -6.11
N ASN A 56 -5.55 -7.28 -6.88
CA ASN A 56 -5.17 -8.44 -7.68
C ASN A 56 -5.33 -8.27 -9.21
N PRO A 57 -4.91 -7.14 -9.83
CA PRO A 57 -4.91 -7.05 -11.29
C PRO A 57 -3.92 -8.06 -11.90
N GLU A 58 -4.08 -8.39 -13.18
CA GLU A 58 -3.10 -9.27 -13.88
C GLU A 58 -1.67 -8.69 -13.80
N SER A 59 -1.54 -7.37 -13.98
CA SER A 59 -0.28 -6.64 -13.78
C SER A 59 -0.50 -5.19 -13.38
N TYR A 60 0.51 -4.56 -12.80
CA TYR A 60 0.53 -3.12 -12.50
C TYR A 60 1.93 -2.53 -12.68
N LYS A 61 2.03 -1.20 -12.71
CA LYS A 61 3.28 -0.47 -12.95
C LYS A 61 3.56 0.53 -11.84
N VAL A 62 4.78 0.51 -11.30
CA VAL A 62 5.26 1.48 -10.30
C VAL A 62 6.62 1.99 -10.78
N ARG A 63 6.79 3.32 -10.86
CA ARG A 63 8.05 3.97 -11.26
C ARG A 63 8.68 3.39 -12.53
N GLY A 64 7.88 3.11 -13.55
CA GLY A 64 8.40 2.54 -14.80
C GLY A 64 8.44 1.00 -14.83
N LYS A 65 8.55 0.33 -13.69
CA LYS A 65 8.67 -1.13 -13.59
C LYS A 65 7.29 -1.80 -13.53
N ARG A 66 7.09 -2.84 -14.35
CA ARG A 66 5.87 -3.66 -14.38
C ARG A 66 6.04 -4.89 -13.49
N TYR A 67 5.00 -5.21 -12.74
CA TYR A 67 4.88 -6.41 -11.91
C TYR A 67 3.67 -7.23 -12.37
N ARG A 68 3.83 -8.54 -12.51
CA ARG A 68 2.72 -9.48 -12.78
C ARG A 68 2.30 -10.15 -11.47
N VAL A 69 1.01 -10.15 -11.20
CA VAL A 69 0.48 -10.77 -9.98
C VAL A 69 0.31 -12.27 -10.21
N MET A 70 0.77 -13.05 -9.24
CA MET A 70 0.67 -14.50 -9.23
C MET A 70 -0.79 -14.93 -9.01
N THR A 71 -1.15 -16.08 -9.56
CA THR A 71 -2.45 -16.71 -9.35
C THR A 71 -2.52 -17.41 -7.99
N GLU A 72 -1.41 -17.98 -7.54
CA GLU A 72 -1.30 -18.76 -6.31
C GLU A 72 -0.05 -18.36 -5.51
N ALA A 73 -0.11 -18.57 -4.18
CA ALA A 73 1.01 -18.32 -3.27
C ALA A 73 1.74 -19.61 -2.84
N ALA A 74 1.15 -20.78 -3.09
CA ALA A 74 1.66 -22.05 -2.59
C ALA A 74 3.06 -22.34 -3.14
N GLY A 75 3.98 -22.76 -2.26
CA GLY A 75 5.35 -23.08 -2.63
C GLY A 75 6.25 -21.87 -2.93
N PHE A 76 5.73 -20.64 -2.87
CA PHE A 76 6.54 -19.45 -3.06
C PHE A 76 7.61 -19.32 -1.98
N THR A 77 8.85 -19.04 -2.39
CA THR A 77 9.97 -18.72 -1.51
C THR A 77 10.80 -17.63 -2.18
N GLU A 78 11.21 -16.63 -1.41
CA GLU A 78 12.09 -15.56 -1.87
C GLU A 78 13.03 -15.16 -0.73
N ASP A 79 14.24 -14.77 -1.11
CA ASP A 79 15.25 -14.22 -0.24
C ASP A 79 15.50 -12.74 -0.58
N GLY A 80 15.42 -11.86 0.40
CA GLY A 80 15.61 -10.44 0.16
C GLY A 80 15.65 -9.58 1.41
N ILE A 81 15.62 -8.26 1.18
CA ILE A 81 15.56 -7.25 2.25
C ILE A 81 14.09 -7.01 2.61
N ALA A 82 13.78 -7.11 3.89
CA ALA A 82 12.51 -6.66 4.44
C ALA A 82 12.67 -5.26 5.06
N SER A 83 11.65 -4.42 4.90
CA SER A 83 11.50 -3.15 5.61
C SER A 83 10.14 -3.13 6.31
N TRP A 84 9.94 -2.15 7.18
CA TRP A 84 8.68 -1.95 7.91
C TRP A 84 8.06 -0.60 7.56
N TYR A 85 6.74 -0.49 7.76
CA TYR A 85 6.00 0.76 7.63
C TYR A 85 5.58 1.25 9.02
N GLY A 86 5.76 2.54 9.25
CA GLY A 86 5.33 3.22 10.46
C GLY A 86 3.97 3.89 10.31
N SER A 87 3.73 4.88 11.17
CA SER A 87 2.42 5.52 11.36
C SER A 87 1.97 6.38 10.19
N LYS A 88 2.83 6.71 9.22
CA LYS A 88 2.43 7.55 8.07
C LYS A 88 1.25 6.95 7.31
N PHE A 89 1.18 5.64 7.23
CA PHE A 89 0.15 4.91 6.48
C PHE A 89 -1.01 4.46 7.37
N HIS A 90 -0.91 4.64 8.69
CA HIS A 90 -1.90 4.19 9.65
C HIS A 90 -3.27 4.83 9.37
N GLY A 91 -4.33 4.02 9.35
CA GLY A 91 -5.69 4.48 9.06
C GLY A 91 -6.01 4.65 7.56
N TYR A 92 -5.05 4.41 6.64
CA TYR A 92 -5.29 4.47 5.20
C TYR A 92 -5.55 3.09 4.60
N ARG A 93 -6.23 3.06 3.45
CA ARG A 93 -6.49 1.82 2.72
C ARG A 93 -5.21 1.23 2.11
N THR A 94 -5.01 -0.07 2.29
CA THR A 94 -4.09 -0.93 1.55
C THR A 94 -4.63 -1.23 0.14
N SER A 95 -3.85 -1.93 -0.66
CA SER A 95 -4.21 -2.31 -2.03
C SER A 95 -5.37 -3.30 -2.10
N ASN A 96 -5.58 -4.15 -1.09
CA ASN A 96 -6.76 -5.01 -1.03
C ASN A 96 -7.99 -4.31 -0.41
N GLY A 97 -7.85 -3.05 -0.01
CA GLY A 97 -8.93 -2.19 0.50
C GLY A 97 -9.09 -2.17 2.02
N GLU A 98 -8.39 -3.03 2.75
CA GLU A 98 -8.37 -3.02 4.23
C GLU A 98 -7.72 -1.74 4.76
N ILE A 99 -8.06 -1.35 5.99
CA ILE A 99 -7.38 -0.25 6.68
C ILE A 99 -6.07 -0.77 7.27
N PHE A 100 -4.95 -0.14 6.89
CA PHE A 100 -3.65 -0.44 7.48
C PHE A 100 -3.64 -0.03 8.95
N ASP A 101 -3.24 -0.99 9.77
CA ASP A 101 -3.06 -0.85 11.20
C ASP A 101 -1.64 -1.33 11.53
N VAL A 102 -0.87 -0.45 12.16
CA VAL A 102 0.56 -0.68 12.42
C VAL A 102 0.77 -1.76 13.49
N TYR A 103 -0.28 -2.08 14.24
CA TYR A 103 -0.27 -3.11 15.29
C TYR A 103 -0.81 -4.46 14.82
N LYS A 104 -1.09 -4.62 13.52
CA LYS A 104 -1.48 -5.91 12.93
C LYS A 104 -0.30 -6.53 12.16
N MET A 105 -0.18 -7.86 12.26
CA MET A 105 0.84 -8.64 11.55
C MET A 105 0.50 -8.78 10.06
N THR A 106 0.66 -7.67 9.33
CA THR A 106 0.38 -7.54 7.90
C THR A 106 1.62 -7.14 7.12
N ALA A 107 1.63 -7.44 5.81
CA ALA A 107 2.76 -7.15 4.94
C ALA A 107 2.32 -6.73 3.54
N ALA A 108 3.26 -6.10 2.82
CA ALA A 108 3.14 -5.78 1.41
C ALA A 108 4.04 -6.70 0.57
N HIS A 109 3.54 -7.16 -0.58
CA HIS A 109 4.36 -7.91 -1.54
C HIS A 109 4.02 -7.53 -2.98
N LYS A 110 5.03 -7.55 -3.86
CA LYS A 110 4.92 -7.10 -5.25
C LYS A 110 3.98 -7.95 -6.09
N THR A 111 4.05 -9.26 -5.92
CA THR A 111 3.47 -10.21 -6.88
C THR A 111 2.59 -11.26 -6.25
N LEU A 112 2.60 -11.45 -4.94
CA LEU A 112 1.80 -12.50 -4.29
C LEU A 112 0.31 -12.17 -4.39
N PRO A 113 -0.59 -13.15 -4.52
CA PRO A 113 -2.02 -12.88 -4.49
C PRO A 113 -2.44 -12.32 -3.13
N LEU A 114 -3.42 -11.41 -3.12
CA LEU A 114 -4.00 -10.87 -1.88
C LEU A 114 -5.37 -11.50 -1.58
N PRO A 115 -5.69 -11.78 -0.32
CA PRO A 115 -4.72 -11.98 0.74
C PRO A 115 -3.94 -13.28 0.55
N CYS A 116 -2.79 -13.38 1.19
CA CYS A 116 -2.14 -14.66 1.45
C CYS A 116 -1.35 -14.57 2.77
N TYR A 117 -0.78 -15.69 3.20
CA TYR A 117 0.02 -15.76 4.41
C TYR A 117 1.44 -16.19 4.05
N VAL A 118 2.42 -15.54 4.66
CA VAL A 118 3.83 -15.89 4.49
C VAL A 118 4.50 -15.97 5.85
N ARG A 119 5.45 -16.89 5.97
CA ARG A 119 6.42 -16.90 7.07
C ARG A 119 7.60 -16.06 6.65
N VAL A 120 7.92 -15.05 7.45
CA VAL A 120 9.13 -14.24 7.29
C VAL A 120 10.13 -14.72 8.33
N THR A 121 11.31 -15.14 7.88
CA THR A 121 12.40 -15.59 8.76
C THR A 121 13.55 -14.60 8.69
N ARG A 122 14.01 -14.12 9.85
CA ARG A 122 15.23 -13.32 9.96
C ARG A 122 16.43 -14.28 9.94
N LYS A 123 17.29 -14.16 8.92
CA LYS A 123 18.31 -15.19 8.62
C LYS A 123 19.46 -15.28 9.63
N ASP A 124 19.76 -14.20 10.33
CA ASP A 124 20.85 -14.11 11.31
C ASP A 124 20.54 -14.86 12.63
N THR A 125 19.27 -14.88 13.00
CA THR A 125 18.76 -15.41 14.29
C THR A 125 17.89 -16.65 14.11
N GLY A 126 17.34 -16.87 12.91
CA GLY A 126 16.38 -17.93 12.63
C GLY A 126 14.97 -17.65 13.15
N GLU A 127 14.75 -16.52 13.83
CA GLU A 127 13.44 -16.08 14.30
C GLU A 127 12.49 -15.90 13.13
N SER A 128 11.23 -16.29 13.30
CA SER A 128 10.23 -16.17 12.25
C SER A 128 8.89 -15.74 12.78
N VAL A 129 8.13 -15.06 11.93
CA VAL A 129 6.74 -14.68 12.18
C VAL A 129 5.87 -14.94 10.96
N ILE A 130 4.60 -15.23 11.18
CA ILE A 130 3.59 -15.30 10.13
C ILE A 130 2.90 -13.94 10.01
N VAL A 131 2.85 -13.44 8.78
CA VAL A 131 2.16 -12.20 8.42
C VAL A 131 1.14 -12.46 7.32
N ARG A 132 0.07 -11.68 7.32
CA ARG A 132 -0.91 -11.65 6.25
C ARG A 132 -0.54 -10.60 5.22
N VAL A 133 -0.28 -11.01 3.99
CA VAL A 133 -0.01 -10.09 2.88
C VAL A 133 -1.33 -9.49 2.42
N ASN A 134 -1.53 -8.19 2.61
CA ASN A 134 -2.76 -7.48 2.26
C ASN A 134 -2.52 -6.21 1.42
N ASP A 135 -1.26 -5.92 1.09
CA ASP A 135 -0.87 -4.73 0.34
C ASP A 135 0.14 -5.00 -0.78
N ARG A 136 0.38 -3.99 -1.62
CA ARG A 136 1.37 -3.94 -2.69
C ARG A 136 2.48 -2.94 -2.34
N GLY A 137 3.71 -3.24 -2.74
CA GLY A 137 4.88 -2.38 -2.59
C GLY A 137 6.09 -2.98 -3.28
#